data_AF-A0A1F3V8V9-F1
#
_entry.id   AF-A0A1F3V8V9-F1
#
_cell.length_a   1.000
_cell.length_b   1.000
_cell.length_c   1.000
_cell.angle_alpha   90.00
_cell.angle_beta   90.00
_cell.angle_gamma   90.00
#
_symmetry.space_group_name_H-M   'P 1'
#
loop_
_entity.id
_entity.type
_entity.pdbx_description
1 polymer ?
#
loop_
_entity_poly.entity_id
_entity_poly.type
_entity_poly.pdbx_seq_one_letter_code
_entity_poly.pdbx_strand_id
1 'polypeptide(L)'
;MKKFLLKKFWMDLWSRSLPVLVFMFPSIIGGGIVGAYPGYKIYEYIWEDADFCTSCHVHDYATLAWQKSSHGKLTTCHDCHHQPLIAYAMEPLIMITHQPKFPQDLDHVPHVPNGLCEACHVSDPHDTSTISGPMAEADIRKLPKVDKTYLHQIHLNAKTTYLLLKDFKIPKEARENNTPIMPDREKGEARSITCSDCHGGPSNRGHNFSAVDSACIRCHNQVHTDSTMVQKFGCRNCHFAGFIMEDITEKALEGIEQEVGAREE
;
A
#
# COMPACT_ATOMS: atom_id res chain seq x y z
N MET A 1 7.07 -48.94 -41.42
CA MET A 1 8.46 -48.81 -40.91
C MET A 1 8.63 -47.70 -39.87
N LYS A 2 8.25 -46.44 -40.13
CA LYS A 2 8.38 -45.31 -39.17
C LYS A 2 7.74 -45.55 -37.78
N LYS A 3 6.52 -46.11 -37.72
CA LYS A 3 5.84 -46.42 -36.44
C LYS A 3 6.58 -47.45 -35.57
N PHE A 4 7.28 -48.40 -36.20
CA PHE A 4 8.02 -49.44 -35.49
C PHE A 4 9.34 -48.91 -34.91
N LEU A 5 10.07 -48.09 -35.68
CA LEU A 5 11.28 -47.42 -35.22
C LEU A 5 10.99 -46.44 -34.08
N LEU A 6 9.87 -45.70 -34.16
CA LEU A 6 9.44 -44.78 -33.11
C LEU A 6 9.12 -45.52 -31.80
N LYS A 7 8.42 -46.67 -31.90
CA LYS A 7 8.07 -47.51 -30.74
C LYS A 7 9.33 -48.10 -30.07
N LYS A 8 10.30 -48.57 -30.87
CA LYS A 8 11.57 -49.10 -30.38
C LYS A 8 12.42 -48.02 -29.70
N PHE A 9 12.47 -46.81 -30.29
CA PHE A 9 13.16 -45.66 -29.70
C PHE A 9 12.59 -45.26 -28.34
N TRP A 10 11.26 -45.18 -28.23
CA TRP A 10 10.58 -44.91 -26.96
C TRP A 10 10.79 -46.00 -25.91
N MET A 11 10.78 -47.28 -26.30
CA MET A 11 11.06 -48.40 -25.38
C MET A 11 12.50 -48.40 -24.86
N ASP A 12 13.49 -48.12 -25.72
CA ASP A 12 14.90 -48.05 -25.31
C ASP A 12 15.14 -46.84 -24.41
N LEU A 13 14.61 -45.66 -24.76
CA LEU A 13 14.68 -44.47 -23.92
C LEU A 13 14.05 -44.70 -22.54
N TRP A 14 12.86 -45.33 -22.49
CA TRP A 14 12.17 -45.67 -21.24
C TRP A 14 12.97 -46.64 -20.36
N SER A 15 13.52 -47.70 -20.95
CA SER A 15 14.32 -48.69 -20.20
C SER A 15 15.60 -48.08 -19.59
N ARG A 16 16.20 -47.07 -20.24
CA ARG A 16 17.39 -46.37 -19.76
C ARG A 16 17.05 -45.33 -18.68
N SER A 17 15.92 -44.66 -18.78
CA SER A 17 15.49 -43.65 -17.80
C SER A 17 14.83 -44.24 -16.55
N LEU A 18 14.23 -45.44 -16.64
CA LEU A 18 13.47 -46.05 -15.55
C LEU A 18 14.30 -46.25 -14.26
N PRO A 19 15.55 -46.76 -14.27
CA PRO A 19 16.35 -46.89 -13.06
C PRO A 19 16.64 -45.53 -12.42
N VAL A 20 16.98 -44.52 -13.23
CA VAL A 20 17.23 -43.15 -12.74
C VAL A 20 16.00 -42.58 -12.06
N LEU A 21 14.82 -42.76 -12.66
CA LEU A 21 13.56 -42.34 -12.06
C LEU A 21 13.29 -43.10 -10.76
N VAL A 22 13.46 -44.42 -10.71
CA VAL A 22 13.23 -45.23 -9.50
C VAL A 22 14.16 -44.83 -8.35
N PHE A 23 15.41 -44.44 -8.64
CA PHE A 23 16.35 -43.98 -7.61
C PHE A 23 16.13 -42.51 -7.20
N MET A 24 15.83 -41.62 -8.14
CA MET A 24 15.66 -40.19 -7.85
C MET A 24 14.28 -39.84 -7.30
N PHE A 25 13.25 -40.57 -7.71
CA PHE A 25 11.87 -40.25 -7.35
C PHE A 25 11.60 -40.31 -5.83
N PRO A 26 12.06 -41.33 -5.07
CA PRO A 26 11.91 -41.33 -3.62
C PRO A 26 12.65 -40.17 -2.94
N SER A 27 13.82 -39.77 -3.45
CA SER A 27 14.57 -38.62 -2.92
C SER A 27 13.87 -37.29 -3.23
N ILE A 28 13.29 -37.14 -4.42
CA ILE A 28 12.52 -35.95 -4.80
C ILE A 28 11.24 -35.86 -3.96
N ILE A 29 10.50 -36.95 -3.82
CA ILE A 29 9.29 -36.99 -2.98
C ILE A 29 9.65 -36.78 -1.51
N GLY A 30 10.64 -37.51 -1.00
CA GLY A 30 11.08 -37.39 0.39
C GLY A 30 11.56 -35.99 0.70
N GLY A 31 12.42 -35.42 -0.15
CA GLY A 31 12.88 -34.04 -0.04
C GLY A 31 11.75 -33.02 -0.16
N GLY A 32 10.80 -33.24 -1.07
CA GLY A 32 9.61 -32.40 -1.23
C GLY A 32 8.72 -32.40 0.02
N ILE A 33 8.46 -33.57 0.61
CA ILE A 33 7.67 -33.68 1.85
C ILE A 33 8.39 -33.03 3.02
N VAL A 34 9.68 -33.33 3.21
CA VAL A 34 10.49 -32.76 4.28
C VAL A 34 10.63 -31.23 4.12
N GLY A 35 10.76 -30.76 2.87
CA GLY A 35 10.91 -29.35 2.54
C GLY A 35 9.60 -28.57 2.52
N ALA A 36 8.44 -29.22 2.40
CA ALA A 36 7.15 -28.54 2.25
C ALA A 36 6.81 -27.66 3.46
N TYR A 37 6.95 -28.19 4.68
CA TYR A 37 6.66 -27.43 5.90
C TYR A 37 7.60 -26.24 6.11
N PRO A 38 8.95 -26.39 6.11
CA PRO A 38 9.84 -25.24 6.25
C PRO A 38 9.69 -24.25 5.08
N GLY A 39 9.46 -24.73 3.85
CA GLY A 39 9.17 -23.87 2.71
C GLY A 39 7.89 -23.04 2.91
N TYR A 40 6.83 -23.66 3.44
CA TYR A 40 5.60 -22.96 3.80
C TYR A 40 5.83 -21.90 4.89
N LYS A 41 6.58 -22.20 5.95
CA LYS A 41 6.88 -21.22 7.01
C LYS A 41 7.74 -20.06 6.50
N ILE A 42 8.69 -20.32 5.58
CA ILE A 42 9.46 -19.25 4.92
C ILE A 42 8.52 -18.39 4.05
N TYR A 43 7.62 -19.01 3.30
CA TYR A 43 6.62 -18.30 2.50
C TYR A 43 5.73 -17.42 3.39
N GLU A 44 5.19 -17.96 4.47
CA GLU A 44 4.36 -17.23 5.44
C GLU A 44 5.13 -16.05 6.05
N TYR A 45 6.39 -16.25 6.45
CA TYR A 45 7.24 -15.17 6.95
C TYR A 45 7.48 -14.07 5.91
N ILE A 46 7.81 -14.44 4.67
CA ILE A 46 8.08 -13.47 3.60
C ILE A 46 6.81 -12.73 3.17
N TRP A 47 5.66 -13.40 3.16
CA TRP A 47 4.44 -12.89 2.52
C TRP A 47 3.41 -12.30 3.50
N GLU A 48 3.35 -12.81 4.73
CA GLU A 48 2.32 -12.44 5.70
C GLU A 48 2.88 -11.67 6.89
N ASP A 49 4.18 -11.83 7.21
CA ASP A 49 4.81 -11.23 8.39
C ASP A 49 5.52 -9.90 8.06
N ALA A 50 5.15 -8.83 8.76
CA ALA A 50 5.81 -7.53 8.63
C ALA A 50 7.30 -7.58 9.05
N ASP A 51 7.66 -8.52 9.94
CA ASP A 51 9.02 -8.66 10.46
C ASP A 51 10.03 -8.99 9.35
N PHE A 52 9.59 -9.60 8.24
CA PHE A 52 10.44 -9.82 7.06
C PHE A 52 11.02 -8.51 6.54
N CYS A 53 10.20 -7.48 6.36
CA CYS A 53 10.67 -6.16 5.92
C CYS A 53 11.60 -5.51 6.95
N THR A 54 11.38 -5.78 8.24
CA THR A 54 12.23 -5.23 9.32
C THR A 54 13.56 -5.96 9.49
N SER A 55 13.70 -7.16 8.90
CA SER A 55 14.98 -7.89 8.87
C SER A 55 16.04 -7.15 8.04
N CYS A 56 15.62 -6.18 7.23
CA CYS A 56 16.46 -5.35 6.39
C CYS A 56 16.53 -3.91 6.94
N HIS A 57 17.72 -3.47 7.34
CA HIS A 57 17.96 -2.14 7.93
C HIS A 57 17.52 -0.95 7.06
N VAL A 58 17.42 -1.15 5.73
CA VAL A 58 16.97 -0.14 4.77
C VAL A 58 15.54 0.35 5.07
N HIS A 59 14.75 -0.44 5.79
CA HIS A 59 13.36 -0.14 6.15
C HIS A 59 13.16 0.43 7.55
N ASP A 60 14.19 0.53 8.40
CA ASP A 60 14.04 0.89 9.82
C ASP A 60 13.23 2.18 10.03
N TYR A 61 13.52 3.23 9.26
CA TYR A 61 12.82 4.52 9.40
C TYR A 61 11.34 4.42 9.02
N ALA A 62 11.03 3.61 7.99
CA ALA A 62 9.68 3.39 7.49
C ALA A 62 8.89 2.56 8.50
N THR A 63 9.48 1.47 8.98
CA THR A 63 8.94 0.60 10.03
C THR A 63 8.62 1.38 11.29
N LEU A 64 9.57 2.18 11.81
CA LEU A 64 9.36 2.96 13.03
C LEU A 64 8.26 4.02 12.87
N ALA A 65 8.14 4.63 11.69
CA ALA A 65 7.08 5.59 11.41
C ALA A 65 5.71 4.89 11.29
N TRP A 66 5.66 3.76 10.59
CA TRP A 66 4.46 2.94 10.41
C TRP A 66 3.96 2.38 11.74
N GLN A 67 4.82 1.80 12.57
CA GLN A 67 4.48 1.29 13.91
C GLN A 67 3.87 2.36 14.81
N LYS A 68 4.29 3.62 14.66
CA LYS A 68 3.75 4.76 15.42
C LYS A 68 2.43 5.30 14.86
N SER A 69 2.08 4.94 13.63
CA SER A 69 0.85 5.38 12.98
C SER A 69 -0.37 4.56 13.43
N SER A 70 -1.56 4.95 12.97
CA SER A 70 -2.78 4.15 13.15
C SER A 70 -2.71 2.79 12.45
N HIS A 71 -1.95 2.68 11.36
CA HIS A 71 -1.84 1.46 10.55
C HIS A 71 -0.96 0.40 11.23
N GLY A 72 0.06 0.81 11.98
CA GLY A 72 0.98 -0.09 12.70
C GLY A 72 0.34 -1.03 13.72
N LYS A 73 -0.94 -0.82 14.03
CA LYS A 73 -1.71 -1.62 14.99
C LYS A 73 -2.54 -2.73 14.36
N LEU A 74 -2.86 -2.61 13.07
CA LEU A 74 -3.89 -3.42 12.41
C LEU A 74 -3.46 -3.98 11.05
N THR A 75 -2.38 -3.46 10.48
CA THR A 75 -1.90 -3.86 9.14
C THR A 75 -0.54 -4.53 9.25
N THR A 76 0.01 -4.95 8.12
CA THR A 76 1.42 -5.27 7.90
C THR A 76 1.94 -4.40 6.75
N CYS A 77 3.26 -4.40 6.53
CA CYS A 77 3.85 -3.75 5.36
C CYS A 77 3.26 -4.29 4.05
N HIS A 78 2.88 -5.57 4.02
CA HIS A 78 2.35 -6.25 2.83
C HIS A 78 0.95 -5.80 2.45
N ASP A 79 0.11 -5.38 3.41
CA ASP A 79 -1.21 -4.81 3.10
C ASP A 79 -1.13 -3.57 2.19
N CYS A 80 0.02 -2.88 2.20
CA CYS A 80 0.28 -1.68 1.42
C CYS A 80 1.25 -1.91 0.24
N HIS A 81 2.27 -2.73 0.45
CA HIS A 81 3.36 -2.97 -0.50
C HIS A 81 3.26 -4.37 -1.09
N HIS A 82 2.36 -4.55 -2.05
CA HIS A 82 2.32 -5.79 -2.83
C HIS A 82 3.48 -5.82 -3.81
N GLN A 83 4.26 -6.90 -3.76
CA GLN A 83 5.35 -7.16 -4.68
C GLN A 83 5.23 -8.57 -5.26
N PRO A 84 5.67 -8.79 -6.51
CA PRO A 84 5.76 -10.14 -7.04
C PRO A 84 6.66 -10.99 -6.15
N LEU A 85 6.28 -12.25 -5.88
CA LEU A 85 7.05 -13.16 -5.01
C LEU A 85 8.52 -13.30 -5.44
N ILE A 86 8.79 -13.20 -6.74
CA ILE A 86 10.16 -13.24 -7.26
C ILE A 86 11.01 -12.04 -6.81
N ALA A 87 10.41 -10.86 -6.62
CA ALA A 87 11.11 -9.70 -6.10
C ALA A 87 11.58 -9.95 -4.67
N TYR A 88 10.71 -10.48 -3.80
CA TYR A 88 11.09 -10.88 -2.44
C TYR A 88 12.23 -11.91 -2.41
N ALA A 89 12.26 -12.84 -3.36
CA ALA A 89 13.34 -13.81 -3.46
C ALA A 89 14.68 -13.19 -3.93
N MET A 90 14.64 -12.11 -4.73
CA MET A 90 15.83 -11.42 -5.21
C MET A 90 16.43 -10.47 -4.17
N GLU A 91 15.63 -9.88 -3.29
CA GLU A 91 16.13 -8.92 -2.29
C GLU A 91 17.23 -9.47 -1.37
N PRO A 92 17.11 -10.69 -0.81
CA PRO A 92 18.21 -11.28 -0.04
C PRO A 92 19.50 -11.38 -0.86
N LEU A 93 19.40 -11.69 -2.16
CA LEU A 93 20.56 -11.78 -3.05
C LEU A 93 21.19 -10.39 -3.26
N ILE A 94 20.38 -9.36 -3.52
CA ILE A 94 20.84 -7.97 -3.67
C ILE A 94 21.47 -7.49 -2.36
N MET A 95 20.86 -7.80 -1.23
CA MET A 95 21.37 -7.43 0.09
C MET A 95 22.76 -8.03 0.35
N ILE A 96 22.97 -9.28 -0.03
CA ILE A 96 24.27 -9.96 0.11
C ILE A 96 25.31 -9.39 -0.88
N THR A 97 24.90 -9.09 -2.11
CA THR A 97 25.83 -8.74 -3.21
C THR A 97 26.15 -7.25 -3.31
N HIS A 98 25.19 -6.38 -3.03
CA HIS A 98 25.28 -4.93 -3.22
C HIS A 98 25.24 -4.12 -1.91
N GLN A 99 24.71 -4.69 -0.82
CA GLN A 99 24.60 -4.03 0.49
C GLN A 99 23.97 -2.62 0.41
N PRO A 100 22.73 -2.51 -0.10
CA PRO A 100 22.03 -1.25 -0.22
C PRO A 100 21.96 -0.54 1.13
N LYS A 101 22.15 0.78 1.13
CA LYS A 101 22.08 1.61 2.35
C LYS A 101 20.79 2.41 2.42
N PHE A 102 20.22 2.72 1.25
CA PHE A 102 19.02 3.52 1.12
C PHE A 102 17.95 2.78 0.31
N PRO A 103 16.65 3.09 0.49
CA PRO A 103 15.58 2.43 -0.24
C PRO A 103 15.68 2.53 -1.77
N GLN A 104 16.43 3.50 -2.29
CA GLN A 104 16.62 3.68 -3.73
C GLN A 104 17.74 2.82 -4.29
N ASP A 105 18.54 2.19 -3.42
CA ASP A 105 19.57 1.24 -3.80
C ASP A 105 18.98 -0.17 -4.01
N LEU A 106 17.69 -0.37 -3.72
CA LEU A 106 16.96 -1.61 -4.01
C LEU A 106 16.54 -1.63 -5.49
N ASP A 107 16.57 -2.81 -6.13
CA ASP A 107 16.22 -2.95 -7.56
C ASP A 107 14.76 -2.59 -7.85
N HIS A 108 13.91 -2.61 -6.83
CA HIS A 108 12.54 -2.17 -6.93
C HIS A 108 12.25 -1.08 -5.89
N VAL A 109 11.63 0.01 -6.34
CA VAL A 109 11.10 1.03 -5.42
C VAL A 109 9.72 0.56 -4.97
N PRO A 110 9.46 0.38 -3.67
CA PRO A 110 8.15 -0.04 -3.17
C PRO A 110 7.09 0.97 -3.62
N HIS A 111 6.17 0.51 -4.48
CA HIS A 111 5.09 1.33 -5.03
C HIS A 111 3.78 0.99 -4.35
N VAL A 112 3.12 1.99 -3.78
CA VAL A 112 1.74 1.87 -3.27
C VAL A 112 0.81 2.45 -4.33
N PRO A 113 -0.08 1.65 -4.95
CA PRO A 113 -1.07 2.17 -5.89
C PRO A 113 -2.00 3.17 -5.20
N ASN A 114 -2.34 4.27 -5.88
CA ASN A 114 -3.19 5.33 -5.30
C ASN A 114 -4.58 4.81 -4.85
N GLY A 115 -5.15 3.84 -5.55
CA GLY A 115 -6.46 3.25 -5.22
C GLY A 115 -6.42 2.20 -4.10
N LEU A 116 -5.23 1.84 -3.59
CA LEU A 116 -5.13 0.82 -2.54
C LEU A 116 -5.80 1.28 -1.23
N CYS A 117 -5.73 2.57 -0.92
CA CYS A 117 -6.38 3.13 0.26
C CYS A 117 -7.91 2.99 0.19
N GLU A 118 -8.48 3.08 -1.02
CA GLU A 118 -9.92 3.07 -1.25
C GLU A 118 -10.53 1.70 -0.91
N ALA A 119 -9.78 0.63 -1.16
CA ALA A 119 -10.13 -0.74 -0.78
C ALA A 119 -10.58 -0.89 0.69
N CYS A 120 -9.92 -0.15 1.57
CA CYS A 120 -10.13 -0.24 3.01
C CYS A 120 -10.98 0.92 3.54
N HIS A 121 -10.79 2.12 3.01
CA HIS A 121 -11.35 3.35 3.58
C HIS A 121 -12.54 3.94 2.83
N VAL A 122 -12.95 3.38 1.69
CA VAL A 122 -14.18 3.79 1.00
C VAL A 122 -15.26 2.73 1.22
N SER A 123 -16.53 3.15 1.22
CA SER A 123 -17.68 2.29 1.50
C SER A 123 -17.95 1.32 0.34
N ASP A 124 -17.84 1.83 -0.88
CA ASP A 124 -17.92 1.05 -2.12
C ASP A 124 -16.58 1.19 -2.87
N PRO A 125 -15.56 0.39 -2.50
CA PRO A 125 -14.29 0.44 -3.18
C PRO A 125 -14.52 0.07 -4.64
N HIS A 126 -14.10 0.93 -5.56
CA HIS A 126 -14.10 0.58 -6.97
C HIS A 126 -13.37 -0.76 -7.19
N ASP A 127 -13.80 -1.55 -8.18
CA ASP A 127 -13.23 -2.83 -8.65
C ASP A 127 -11.70 -2.82 -8.92
N THR A 128 -11.03 -1.70 -8.67
CA THR A 128 -9.60 -1.45 -8.83
C THR A 128 -8.72 -2.04 -7.73
N SER A 129 -9.26 -2.41 -6.57
CA SER A 129 -8.42 -2.96 -5.50
C SER A 129 -8.51 -4.48 -5.45
N THR A 130 -7.62 -5.15 -6.18
CA THR A 130 -7.44 -6.60 -6.11
C THR A 130 -6.76 -7.02 -4.80
N ILE A 131 -7.06 -6.38 -3.65
CA ILE A 131 -6.22 -6.49 -2.44
C ILE A 131 -6.01 -7.95 -2.06
N SER A 132 -4.80 -8.41 -2.32
CA SER A 132 -4.18 -9.62 -1.83
C SER A 132 -3.26 -9.21 -0.67
N GLY A 133 -3.86 -8.75 0.42
CA GLY A 133 -3.22 -8.57 1.72
C GLY A 133 -3.92 -9.45 2.75
N PRO A 134 -3.27 -9.78 3.89
CA PRO A 134 -3.83 -10.66 4.92
C PRO A 134 -5.07 -10.14 5.65
N MET A 135 -5.48 -8.87 5.46
CA MET A 135 -6.63 -8.34 6.19
C MET A 135 -7.94 -8.99 5.75
N ALA A 136 -8.64 -9.60 6.70
CA ALA A 136 -9.94 -10.19 6.45
C ALA A 136 -11.01 -9.12 6.17
N GLU A 137 -11.95 -9.44 5.29
CA GLU A 137 -13.10 -8.59 4.95
C GLU A 137 -13.88 -8.11 6.20
N ALA A 138 -13.98 -8.96 7.21
CA ALA A 138 -14.62 -8.61 8.48
C ALA A 138 -13.90 -7.51 9.26
N ASP A 139 -12.57 -7.39 9.11
CA ASP A 139 -11.77 -6.35 9.75
C ASP A 139 -11.77 -5.06 8.93
N ILE A 140 -11.76 -5.16 7.60
CA ILE A 140 -11.92 -4.01 6.69
C ILE A 140 -13.22 -3.26 6.97
N ARG A 141 -14.32 -3.96 7.21
CA ARG A 141 -15.63 -3.35 7.53
C ARG A 141 -15.64 -2.54 8.82
N LYS A 142 -14.71 -2.78 9.75
CA LYS A 142 -14.59 -2.04 11.01
C LYS A 142 -13.80 -0.74 10.85
N LEU A 143 -13.12 -0.56 9.72
CA LEU A 143 -12.28 0.61 9.49
C LEU A 143 -13.14 1.86 9.24
N PRO A 144 -12.68 3.06 9.66
CA PRO A 144 -13.35 4.31 9.32
C PRO A 144 -13.47 4.50 7.81
N LYS A 145 -14.70 4.80 7.37
CA LYS A 145 -15.03 5.05 5.96
C LYS A 145 -14.96 6.55 5.70
N VAL A 146 -13.86 6.98 5.08
CA VAL A 146 -13.52 8.41 4.94
C VAL A 146 -14.45 9.11 3.95
N ASP A 147 -14.94 8.39 2.95
CA ASP A 147 -15.96 8.83 2.00
C ASP A 147 -17.30 9.18 2.65
N LYS A 148 -17.53 8.84 3.92
CA LYS A 148 -18.71 9.26 4.69
C LYS A 148 -18.51 10.54 5.48
N THR A 149 -17.29 11.08 5.51
CA THR A 149 -16.99 12.31 6.26
C THR A 149 -17.09 13.53 5.34
N TYR A 150 -17.66 14.61 5.86
CA TYR A 150 -18.00 15.80 5.09
C TYR A 150 -16.81 16.39 4.31
N LEU A 151 -15.67 16.61 4.97
CA LEU A 151 -14.53 17.23 4.29
C LEU A 151 -13.86 16.28 3.30
N HIS A 152 -13.80 14.97 3.55
CA HIS A 152 -13.23 14.06 2.54
C HIS A 152 -14.09 14.02 1.28
N GLN A 153 -15.42 13.99 1.39
CA GLN A 153 -16.31 14.04 0.22
C GLN A 153 -16.06 15.27 -0.66
N ILE A 154 -15.95 16.46 -0.05
CA ILE A 154 -15.68 17.70 -0.79
C ILE A 154 -14.36 17.59 -1.56
N HIS A 155 -13.32 17.03 -0.94
CA HIS A 155 -12.01 16.95 -1.58
C HIS A 155 -11.94 15.84 -2.63
N LEU A 156 -12.49 14.66 -2.36
CA LEU A 156 -12.50 13.54 -3.31
C LEU A 156 -13.29 13.87 -4.59
N ASN A 157 -14.31 14.72 -4.49
CA ASN A 157 -15.08 15.22 -5.64
C ASN A 157 -14.43 16.43 -6.35
N ALA A 158 -13.37 16.99 -5.79
CA ALA A 158 -12.68 18.14 -6.38
C ALA A 158 -11.60 17.71 -7.37
N LYS A 159 -11.24 18.64 -8.25
CA LYS A 159 -10.13 18.50 -9.20
C LYS A 159 -8.96 19.37 -8.80
N THR A 160 -7.76 18.91 -9.11
CA THR A 160 -6.50 19.63 -8.95
C THR A 160 -5.69 19.60 -10.23
N THR A 161 -4.87 20.62 -10.44
CA THR A 161 -3.85 20.65 -11.50
C THR A 161 -2.46 20.36 -10.96
N TYR A 162 -2.29 20.23 -9.65
CA TYR A 162 -0.99 19.92 -9.07
C TYR A 162 -0.59 18.47 -9.39
N LEU A 163 0.68 18.24 -9.70
CA LEU A 163 1.23 16.90 -9.94
C LEU A 163 1.10 16.00 -8.70
N LEU A 164 1.15 14.68 -8.84
CA LEU A 164 1.18 13.83 -7.64
C LEU A 164 2.53 13.99 -6.95
N LEU A 165 2.53 13.87 -5.63
CA LEU A 165 3.74 14.00 -4.83
C LEU A 165 4.81 12.97 -5.20
N LYS A 166 4.39 11.78 -5.65
CA LYS A 166 5.27 10.73 -6.16
C LYS A 166 6.00 11.10 -7.46
N ASP A 167 5.46 12.05 -8.23
CA ASP A 167 6.03 12.47 -9.50
C ASP A 167 7.15 13.50 -9.29
N PHE A 168 7.27 14.07 -8.08
CA PHE A 168 8.34 15.00 -7.73
C PHE A 168 9.65 14.24 -7.51
N LYS A 169 10.61 14.49 -8.39
CA LYS A 169 11.99 14.02 -8.20
C LYS A 169 12.64 14.86 -7.09
N ILE A 170 12.74 14.27 -5.91
CA ILE A 170 13.51 14.83 -4.80
C ILE A 170 15.01 14.83 -5.20
N PRO A 171 15.69 15.98 -5.29
CA PRO A 171 17.13 16.04 -5.58
C PRO A 171 17.94 15.29 -4.53
N LYS A 172 19.09 14.72 -4.92
CA LYS A 172 19.92 13.88 -4.03
C LYS A 172 20.38 14.67 -2.78
N GLU A 173 20.75 15.92 -2.97
CA GLU A 173 21.25 16.82 -1.93
C GLU A 173 20.18 17.12 -0.87
N ALA A 174 18.92 17.22 -1.28
CA ALA A 174 17.81 17.47 -0.36
C ALA A 174 17.42 16.22 0.43
N ARG A 175 17.70 15.02 -0.09
CA ARG A 175 17.55 13.74 0.63
C ARG A 175 18.57 13.63 1.77
N GLU A 176 19.83 13.97 1.49
CA GLU A 176 20.93 13.83 2.45
C GLU A 176 20.82 14.83 3.61
N ASN A 177 20.32 16.04 3.33
CA ASN A 177 20.27 17.12 4.32
C ASN A 177 18.97 17.20 5.12
N ASN A 178 18.05 16.23 4.99
CA ASN A 178 16.73 16.23 5.63
C ASN A 178 15.98 17.58 5.50
N THR A 179 16.24 18.31 4.42
CA THR A 179 15.66 19.64 4.25
C THR A 179 14.21 19.48 3.80
N PRO A 180 13.23 20.09 4.49
CA PRO A 180 11.84 20.03 4.06
C PRO A 180 11.72 20.60 2.64
N ILE A 181 11.44 19.74 1.67
CA ILE A 181 11.12 20.19 0.32
C ILE A 181 9.65 20.54 0.31
N MET A 182 9.34 21.82 0.07
CA MET A 182 8.03 22.16 -0.44
C MET A 182 8.03 21.76 -1.91
N PRO A 183 7.27 20.73 -2.32
CA PRO A 183 7.22 20.30 -3.71
C PRO A 183 6.82 21.51 -4.55
N ASP A 184 7.52 21.69 -5.67
CA ASP A 184 7.31 22.82 -6.54
C ASP A 184 5.83 22.89 -6.97
N ARG A 185 5.31 24.09 -7.21
CA ARG A 185 3.89 24.31 -7.54
C ARG A 185 3.58 24.00 -9.00
N GLU A 186 4.33 23.07 -9.59
CA GLU A 186 4.17 22.64 -10.95
C GLU A 186 2.74 22.13 -11.18
N LYS A 187 2.12 22.69 -12.21
CA LYS A 187 0.77 22.36 -12.64
C LYS A 187 0.85 21.52 -13.90
N GLY A 188 0.16 20.38 -13.89
CA GLY A 188 -0.12 19.57 -15.05
C GLY A 188 -1.59 19.64 -15.44
N GLU A 189 -2.07 18.58 -16.09
CA GLU A 189 -3.46 18.43 -16.47
C GLU A 189 -4.38 18.30 -15.26
N ALA A 190 -5.64 18.70 -15.42
CA ALA A 190 -6.64 18.58 -14.37
C ALA A 190 -6.98 17.11 -14.12
N ARG A 191 -6.87 16.69 -12.86
CA ARG A 191 -7.20 15.34 -12.38
C ARG A 191 -7.98 15.39 -11.07
N SER A 192 -8.63 14.29 -10.70
CA SER A 192 -9.24 14.16 -9.38
C SER A 192 -8.17 14.21 -8.28
N ILE A 193 -8.55 14.75 -7.12
CA ILE A 193 -7.74 14.65 -5.90
C ILE A 193 -7.75 13.18 -5.45
N THR A 194 -6.61 12.71 -4.96
CA THR A 194 -6.40 11.35 -4.46
C THR A 194 -5.92 11.39 -3.01
N CYS A 195 -5.98 10.26 -2.30
CA CYS A 195 -5.55 10.15 -0.91
C CYS A 195 -4.10 10.64 -0.71
N SER A 196 -3.22 10.33 -1.66
CA SER A 196 -1.79 10.68 -1.60
C SER A 196 -1.47 12.17 -1.85
N ASP A 197 -2.46 12.97 -2.23
CA ASP A 197 -2.31 14.43 -2.30
C ASP A 197 -2.23 15.08 -0.92
N CYS A 198 -2.83 14.45 0.09
CA CYS A 198 -2.88 14.92 1.47
C CYS A 198 -2.07 14.02 2.43
N HIS A 199 -2.11 12.71 2.21
CA HIS A 199 -1.47 11.71 3.05
C HIS A 199 -0.17 11.22 2.43
N GLY A 200 0.89 11.06 3.22
CA GLY A 200 2.12 10.40 2.76
C GLY A 200 3.01 11.19 1.78
N GLY A 201 2.73 12.48 1.55
CA GLY A 201 3.55 13.40 0.77
C GLY A 201 5.01 13.57 1.23
N PRO A 202 5.83 14.39 0.53
CA PRO A 202 7.26 14.54 0.81
C PRO A 202 7.51 15.22 2.15
N SER A 203 6.59 16.08 2.59
CA SER A 203 6.56 16.64 3.94
C SER A 203 5.97 15.68 4.99
N ASN A 204 5.32 14.60 4.55
CA ASN A 204 4.44 13.76 5.35
C ASN A 204 4.85 12.28 5.39
N ARG A 205 6.18 12.01 5.36
CA ARG A 205 6.84 10.72 5.63
C ARG A 205 5.90 9.54 5.40
N GLY A 206 5.87 8.95 4.19
CA GLY A 206 4.89 7.97 3.66
C GLY A 206 4.29 6.86 4.56
N HIS A 207 4.74 6.75 5.80
CA HIS A 207 4.35 5.81 6.83
C HIS A 207 3.73 6.46 8.09
N ASN A 208 3.59 7.80 8.18
CA ASN A 208 2.93 8.51 9.29
C ASN A 208 1.43 8.76 9.03
N PHE A 209 0.99 8.64 7.76
CA PHE A 209 -0.40 8.68 7.25
C PHE A 209 -1.31 9.83 7.72
N SER A 210 -0.83 10.77 8.51
CA SER A 210 -1.62 11.87 9.06
C SER A 210 -1.48 13.07 8.16
N ALA A 211 -2.55 13.60 7.56
CA ALA A 211 -2.46 14.84 6.78
C ALA A 211 -1.85 15.96 7.64
N VAL A 212 -0.94 16.76 7.06
CA VAL A 212 -0.25 17.88 7.72
C VAL A 212 -0.66 19.20 7.08
N ASP A 213 -0.56 20.32 7.81
CA ASP A 213 -1.01 21.63 7.31
C ASP A 213 -0.30 22.06 6.01
N SER A 214 0.95 21.62 5.80
CA SER A 214 1.66 21.89 4.55
C SER A 214 1.02 21.25 3.32
N ALA A 215 0.30 20.13 3.48
CA ALA A 215 -0.49 19.54 2.40
C ALA A 215 -1.68 20.43 2.04
N CYS A 216 -2.35 21.03 3.03
CA CYS A 216 -3.44 21.97 2.82
C CYS A 216 -2.95 23.24 2.10
N ILE A 217 -1.82 23.80 2.55
CA ILE A 217 -1.21 25.03 2.01
C ILE A 217 -0.88 24.88 0.52
N ARG A 218 -0.57 23.66 0.05
CA ARG A 218 -0.29 23.39 -1.37
C ARG A 218 -1.42 23.89 -2.29
N CYS A 219 -2.67 23.62 -1.92
CA CYS A 219 -3.84 24.01 -2.69
C CYS A 219 -4.48 25.29 -2.15
N HIS A 220 -4.45 25.51 -0.84
CA HIS A 220 -5.08 26.62 -0.13
C HIS A 220 -4.09 27.69 0.34
N ASN A 221 -3.01 27.93 -0.43
CA ASN A 221 -1.97 28.88 -0.03
C ASN A 221 -2.52 30.27 0.26
N GLN A 222 -3.47 30.75 -0.55
CA GLN A 222 -4.06 32.07 -0.38
C GLN A 222 -4.78 32.19 0.98
N VAL A 223 -5.53 31.17 1.37
CA VAL A 223 -6.19 31.13 2.70
C VAL A 223 -5.15 31.20 3.82
N HIS A 224 -4.02 30.51 3.66
CA HIS A 224 -2.93 30.54 4.62
C HIS A 224 -2.21 31.90 4.64
N THR A 225 -1.96 32.54 3.49
CA THR A 225 -1.28 33.84 3.45
C THR A 225 -2.14 34.97 3.98
N ASP A 226 -3.46 34.90 3.76
CA ASP A 226 -4.35 36.02 4.01
C ASP A 226 -4.93 35.99 5.45
N SER A 227 -4.85 34.86 6.15
CA SER A 227 -5.37 34.69 7.51
C SER A 227 -4.27 34.52 8.55
N THR A 228 -4.09 35.54 9.39
CA THR A 228 -3.19 35.49 10.56
C THR A 228 -3.57 34.38 11.54
N MET A 229 -4.86 34.05 11.64
CA MET A 229 -5.35 32.96 12.46
C MET A 229 -4.86 31.61 11.93
N VAL A 230 -4.97 31.36 10.62
CA VAL A 230 -4.52 30.11 10.00
C VAL A 230 -3.00 29.98 10.07
N GLN A 231 -2.25 31.08 9.94
CA GLN A 231 -0.78 31.06 10.13
C GLN A 231 -0.40 30.68 11.56
N LYS A 232 -1.12 31.22 12.55
CA LYS A 232 -0.79 31.00 13.96
C LYS A 232 -1.22 29.63 14.48
N PHE A 233 -2.38 29.14 14.05
CA PHE A 233 -2.99 27.93 14.60
C PHE A 233 -2.97 26.74 13.63
N GLY A 234 -2.69 26.92 12.34
CA GLY A 234 -2.78 25.84 11.36
C GLY A 234 -4.22 25.53 10.95
N CYS A 235 -4.37 24.83 9.82
CA CYS A 235 -5.67 24.53 9.21
C CYS A 235 -6.44 23.50 10.04
N ARG A 236 -5.72 22.48 10.52
CA ARG A 236 -6.34 21.33 11.21
C ARG A 236 -6.95 21.71 12.56
N ASN A 237 -6.43 22.72 13.27
CA ASN A 237 -6.99 23.11 14.56
C ASN A 237 -8.48 23.50 14.51
N CYS A 238 -8.95 23.99 13.36
CA CYS A 238 -10.38 24.31 13.16
C CYS A 238 -11.10 23.26 12.31
N HIS A 239 -10.42 22.65 11.33
CA HIS A 239 -11.07 21.75 10.37
C HIS A 239 -11.01 20.25 10.71
N PHE A 240 -10.24 19.83 11.72
CA PHE A 240 -10.02 18.42 12.04
C PHE A 240 -11.31 17.63 12.28
N ALA A 241 -12.29 18.23 12.95
CA ALA A 241 -13.57 17.58 13.23
C ALA A 241 -14.30 17.18 11.93
N GLY A 242 -14.27 18.03 10.89
CA GLY A 242 -14.92 17.73 9.61
C GLY A 242 -14.27 16.60 8.81
N PHE A 243 -13.04 16.18 9.18
CA PHE A 243 -12.36 15.03 8.59
C PHE A 243 -12.63 13.71 9.33
N ILE A 244 -13.24 13.76 10.52
CA ILE A 244 -13.45 12.56 11.37
C ILE A 244 -14.93 12.29 11.59
N MET A 245 -15.76 13.33 11.66
CA MET A 245 -17.19 13.16 11.84
C MET A 245 -17.82 12.71 10.51
N GLU A 246 -18.54 11.60 10.56
CA GLU A 246 -19.46 11.22 9.49
C GLU A 246 -20.47 12.35 9.29
N ASP A 247 -20.94 12.51 8.05
CA ASP A 247 -22.00 13.44 7.76
C ASP A 247 -23.27 12.99 8.48
N ILE A 248 -23.59 13.69 9.57
CA ILE A 248 -24.73 13.40 10.43
C ILE A 248 -26.04 13.65 9.67
N THR A 249 -26.01 14.40 8.56
CA THR A 249 -27.21 14.68 7.79
C THR A 249 -27.80 13.41 7.18
N GLU A 250 -26.99 12.47 6.71
CA GLU A 250 -27.51 11.25 6.06
C GLU A 250 -28.21 10.32 7.08
N LYS A 251 -27.58 10.06 8.24
CA LYS A 251 -28.21 9.30 9.34
C LYS A 251 -29.42 10.00 9.94
N ALA A 252 -29.39 11.33 10.04
CA ALA A 252 -30.54 12.09 10.51
C ALA A 252 -31.70 12.04 9.51
N LEU A 253 -31.42 12.05 8.20
CA LEU A 253 -32.43 11.92 7.15
C LEU A 253 -33.00 10.50 7.08
N GLU A 254 -32.18 9.45 7.15
CA GLU A 254 -32.64 8.05 7.22
C GLU A 254 -33.53 7.80 8.45
N GLY A 255 -33.16 8.37 9.61
CA GLY A 255 -33.98 8.29 10.82
C GLY A 255 -35.33 9.01 10.68
N ILE A 256 -35.36 10.15 9.99
CA ILE A 256 -36.61 10.88 9.70
C ILE A 256 -37.48 10.08 8.73
N GLU A 257 -36.92 9.49 7.68
CA GLU A 257 -37.68 8.68 6.72
C GLU A 257 -38.30 7.42 7.37
N GLN A 258 -37.58 6.76 8.27
CA GLN A 258 -38.11 5.63 9.05
C GLN A 258 -39.23 6.06 10.01
N GLU A 259 -39.08 7.21 10.69
CA GLU A 259 -40.12 7.74 11.57
C GLU A 259 -41.36 8.24 10.82
N VAL A 260 -41.20 8.78 9.60
CA VAL A 260 -42.32 9.21 8.75
C VAL A 260 -43.05 7.99 8.18
N GLY A 261 -42.33 6.98 7.68
CA GLY A 261 -42.93 5.75 7.18
C GLY A 261 -43.70 4.96 8.25
N ALA A 262 -43.21 4.94 9.50
CA ALA A 262 -43.89 4.27 10.62
C ALA A 262 -45.15 5.00 11.13
N ARG A 263 -45.41 6.24 10.70
CA ARG A 263 -46.61 7.00 11.05
C ARG A 263 -47.72 6.94 9.99
N GLU A 264 -47.42 6.36 8.83
CA GLU A 264 -48.37 6.20 7.73
C GLU A 264 -49.02 4.81 7.69
N GLU A 265 -48.63 3.90 8.60
CA GLU A 265 -49.27 2.59 8.86
C GLU A 265 -50.19 2.62 10.10
#